data_AF-A0A9X1HKG4-F1
#
_entry.id   AF-A0A9X1HKG4-F1
#
_cell.length_a   1.000
_cell.length_b   1.000
_cell.length_c   1.000
_cell.angle_alpha   90.00
_cell.angle_beta   90.00
_cell.angle_gamma   90.00
#
_symmetry.space_group_name_H-M   'P 1'
#
loop_
_entity.id
_entity.type
_entity.pdbx_description
1 polymer ?
#
loop_
_entity_poly.entity_id
_entity_poly.type
_entity_poly.pdbx_seq_one_letter_code
_entity_poly.pdbx_strand_id
1 'polypeptide(L)'
;MAQKIKLHPETPHQKRVFEIVDLLKSGSVMLFPTDSKYALGCEFSNKKGLDRIRSIRKVSKDHLFTLLCESLSGLARFAHISDNNFKIIKRLIPGPYTFILPATKEVPKLMVHPSRKTVGFRVPDSPICLGILTELGSPVMATTAKHQGAGGNDVQINNPDDLFHIYDKLVGSA
;
A
#
# COMPACT_ATOMS: atom_id res chain seq x y z
N MET A 1 -8.70 -0.46 19.42
CA MET A 1 -9.73 -0.37 18.36
C MET A 1 -9.25 0.57 17.27
N ALA A 2 -9.59 0.29 16.03
CA ALA A 2 -9.26 1.09 14.86
C ALA A 2 -10.21 2.28 14.71
N GLN A 3 -9.67 3.40 14.25
CA GLN A 3 -10.46 4.57 13.89
C GLN A 3 -10.98 4.44 12.45
N LYS A 4 -12.26 4.79 12.21
CA LYS A 4 -12.86 4.84 10.87
C LYS A 4 -12.99 6.29 10.40
N ILE A 5 -12.29 6.65 9.33
CA ILE A 5 -12.35 7.98 8.70
C ILE A 5 -13.14 7.84 7.39
N LYS A 6 -14.20 8.63 7.23
CA LYS A 6 -15.00 8.66 6.00
C LYS A 6 -14.46 9.72 5.04
N LEU A 7 -14.31 9.34 3.77
CA LEU A 7 -13.90 10.20 2.66
C LEU A 7 -14.86 10.00 1.49
N HIS A 8 -15.09 11.06 0.71
CA HIS A 8 -15.74 10.93 -0.58
C HIS A 8 -14.76 10.26 -1.57
N PRO A 9 -15.17 9.25 -2.35
CA PRO A 9 -14.26 8.47 -3.19
C PRO A 9 -13.63 9.27 -4.33
N GLU A 10 -14.36 10.27 -4.86
CA GLU A 10 -13.93 11.07 -6.02
C GLU A 10 -13.36 12.43 -5.63
N THR A 11 -13.87 13.01 -4.54
CA THR A 11 -13.56 14.37 -4.09
C THR A 11 -13.25 14.39 -2.59
N PRO A 12 -12.18 13.70 -2.16
CA PRO A 12 -11.84 13.59 -0.76
C PRO A 12 -11.58 14.97 -0.14
N HIS A 13 -12.26 15.28 0.97
CA HIS A 13 -12.11 16.57 1.64
C HIS A 13 -10.68 16.72 2.20
N GLN A 14 -9.99 17.78 1.80
CA GLN A 14 -8.56 17.98 2.08
C GLN A 14 -8.20 17.87 3.57
N LYS A 15 -8.98 18.48 4.47
CA LYS A 15 -8.78 18.37 5.93
C LYS A 15 -8.73 16.93 6.45
N ARG A 16 -9.49 16.01 5.84
CA ARG A 16 -9.49 14.57 6.21
C ARG A 16 -8.27 13.85 5.66
N VAL A 17 -7.78 14.25 4.49
CA VAL A 17 -6.52 13.75 3.94
C VAL A 17 -5.36 14.15 4.88
N PHE A 18 -5.34 15.39 5.35
CA PHE A 18 -4.35 15.87 6.32
C PHE A 18 -4.37 15.03 7.61
N GLU A 19 -5.55 14.81 8.17
CA GLU A 19 -5.74 13.94 9.35
C GLU A 19 -5.12 12.53 9.13
N ILE A 20 -5.36 11.92 7.97
CA ILE A 20 -4.80 10.60 7.62
C ILE A 20 -3.27 10.66 7.50
N VAL A 21 -2.74 11.70 6.86
CA VAL A 21 -1.30 11.87 6.68
C VAL A 21 -0.59 12.05 8.03
N ASP A 22 -1.16 12.82 8.95
CA ASP A 22 -0.62 12.97 10.30
C ASP A 22 -0.59 11.64 11.05
N LEU A 23 -1.66 10.85 10.94
CA LEU A 23 -1.70 9.50 11.50
C LEU A 23 -0.65 8.58 10.88
N LEU A 24 -0.45 8.62 9.56
CA LEU A 24 0.60 7.84 8.89
C LEU A 24 2.00 8.25 9.35
N LYS A 25 2.27 9.56 9.43
CA LYS A 25 3.54 10.12 9.93
C LYS A 25 3.81 9.73 11.39
N SER A 26 2.76 9.60 12.21
CA SER A 26 2.87 9.10 13.59
C SER A 26 3.11 7.59 13.71
N GLY A 27 3.18 6.86 12.59
CA GLY A 27 3.46 5.43 12.56
C GLY A 27 2.23 4.52 12.46
N SER A 28 1.07 5.05 12.08
CA SER A 28 -0.15 4.25 11.91
C SER A 28 -0.07 3.32 10.70
N VAL A 29 -0.87 2.25 10.76
CA VAL A 29 -1.19 1.37 9.62
C VAL A 29 -2.63 1.64 9.23
N MET A 30 -2.89 1.84 7.94
CA MET A 30 -4.23 2.10 7.42
C MET A 30 -4.75 0.94 6.60
N LEU A 31 -6.08 0.75 6.66
CA LEU A 31 -6.86 -0.04 5.72
C LEU A 31 -7.63 0.95 4.84
N PHE A 32 -7.42 0.91 3.52
CA PHE A 32 -7.93 1.93 2.61
C PHE A 32 -8.30 1.36 1.23
N PRO A 33 -9.28 1.96 0.53
CA PRO A 33 -9.63 1.55 -0.83
C PRO A 33 -8.56 2.02 -1.83
N THR A 34 -8.35 1.24 -2.88
CA THR A 34 -7.63 1.65 -4.09
C THR A 34 -8.56 1.51 -5.30
N ASP A 35 -8.08 1.87 -6.48
CA ASP A 35 -8.74 1.68 -7.77
C ASP A 35 -8.92 0.20 -8.17
N SER A 36 -8.34 -0.74 -7.43
CA SER A 36 -8.58 -2.17 -7.65
C SER A 36 -9.27 -2.86 -6.46
N LYS A 37 -8.67 -2.79 -5.27
CA LYS A 37 -9.11 -3.48 -4.05
C LYS A 37 -8.67 -2.71 -2.80
N TYR A 38 -9.21 -3.06 -1.64
CA TYR A 38 -8.67 -2.54 -0.39
C TYR A 38 -7.24 -3.03 -0.14
N ALA A 39 -6.44 -2.16 0.47
CA ALA A 39 -5.06 -2.41 0.83
C ALA A 39 -4.81 -2.09 2.30
N LEU A 40 -3.83 -2.77 2.88
CA LEU A 40 -3.16 -2.32 4.10
C LEU A 40 -1.94 -1.54 3.70
N GLY A 41 -1.65 -0.44 4.39
CA GLY A 41 -0.45 0.33 4.12
C GLY A 41 0.04 1.16 5.29
N CYS A 42 1.29 1.57 5.19
CA CYS A 42 1.94 2.46 6.13
C CYS A 42 2.98 3.33 5.41
N GLU A 43 3.39 4.41 6.07
CA GLU A 43 4.41 5.33 5.57
C GLU A 43 5.75 4.60 5.32
N PHE A 44 6.50 5.01 4.29
CA PHE A 44 7.72 4.37 3.80
C PHE A 44 8.83 4.14 4.85
N SER A 45 9.01 5.07 5.78
CA SER A 45 10.00 4.96 6.86
C SER A 45 9.52 4.09 8.04
N ASN A 46 8.23 3.76 8.10
CA ASN A 46 7.61 3.04 9.22
C ASN A 46 7.85 1.52 9.15
N LYS A 47 9.06 1.10 9.52
CA LYS A 47 9.44 -0.34 9.60
C LYS A 47 8.51 -1.14 10.52
N LYS A 48 8.13 -0.58 11.68
CA LYS A 48 7.21 -1.22 12.63
C LYS A 48 5.82 -1.42 12.02
N GLY A 49 5.34 -0.47 11.24
CA GLY A 49 4.10 -0.57 10.48
C GLY A 49 4.14 -1.73 9.48
N LEU A 50 5.24 -1.88 8.75
CA LEU A 50 5.40 -2.99 7.81
C LEU A 50 5.42 -4.36 8.52
N ASP A 51 6.11 -4.47 9.65
CA ASP A 51 6.12 -5.70 10.45
C ASP A 51 4.73 -6.03 11.01
N ARG A 52 3.97 -5.00 11.41
CA ARG A 52 2.57 -5.16 11.81
C ARG A 52 1.71 -5.64 10.66
N ILE A 53 1.84 -5.06 9.46
CA ILE A 53 1.11 -5.53 8.26
C ILE A 53 1.44 -6.99 7.96
N ARG A 54 2.72 -7.38 8.07
CA ARG A 54 3.14 -8.79 7.91
C ARG A 54 2.49 -9.72 8.92
N SER A 55 2.47 -9.34 10.19
CA SER A 55 1.83 -10.12 11.25
C SER A 55 0.34 -10.31 10.98
N ILE A 56 -0.36 -9.21 10.66
CA ILE A 56 -1.79 -9.24 10.36
C ILE A 56 -2.09 -10.11 9.13
N ARG A 57 -1.31 -9.97 8.05
CA ARG A 57 -1.52 -10.71 6.80
C ARG A 57 -0.96 -12.13 6.83
N LYS A 58 -0.16 -12.48 7.84
CA LYS A 58 0.51 -13.78 7.99
C LYS A 58 1.25 -14.20 6.71
N VAL A 59 1.94 -13.26 6.08
CA VAL A 59 2.66 -13.49 4.82
C VAL A 59 4.11 -13.86 5.05
N SER A 60 4.68 -14.69 4.17
CA SER A 60 6.07 -15.11 4.24
C SER A 60 7.04 -13.97 3.88
N LYS A 61 8.35 -14.23 4.06
CA LYS A 61 9.41 -13.28 3.68
C LYS A 61 9.54 -13.07 2.17
N ASP A 62 9.03 -14.00 1.37
CA ASP A 62 9.04 -13.94 -0.09
C ASP A 62 7.86 -13.17 -0.66
N HIS A 63 6.92 -12.76 0.19
CA HIS A 63 5.77 -11.95 -0.22
C HIS A 63 6.22 -10.61 -0.81
N LEU A 64 5.74 -10.31 -2.01
CA LEU A 64 6.00 -9.04 -2.68
C LEU A 64 5.08 -7.96 -2.13
N PHE A 65 5.68 -7.04 -1.36
CA PHE A 65 5.04 -5.77 -1.03
C PHE A 65 5.06 -4.83 -2.24
N THR A 66 4.15 -3.86 -2.20
CA THR A 66 4.02 -2.83 -3.24
C THR A 66 4.34 -1.46 -2.66
N LEU A 67 5.13 -0.65 -3.36
CA LEU A 67 5.24 0.79 -3.13
C LEU A 67 4.20 1.50 -4.00
N LEU A 68 3.22 2.12 -3.34
CA LEU A 68 2.31 3.05 -3.99
C LEU A 68 3.02 4.39 -4.12
N CYS A 69 3.12 4.89 -5.35
CA CYS A 69 3.80 6.15 -5.69
C CYS A 69 2.80 7.10 -6.34
N GLU A 70 2.98 8.39 -6.16
CA GLU A 70 2.12 9.43 -6.73
C GLU A 70 2.32 9.60 -8.24
N SER A 71 3.48 9.20 -8.77
CA SER A 71 3.83 9.41 -10.17
C SER A 71 4.89 8.43 -10.68
N LEU A 72 5.13 8.44 -12.00
CA LEU A 72 6.25 7.73 -12.62
C LEU A 72 7.60 8.18 -12.05
N SER A 73 7.76 9.48 -11.81
CA SER A 73 8.99 10.07 -11.30
C SER A 73 9.26 9.59 -9.86
N GLY A 74 8.23 9.60 -9.02
CA GLY A 74 8.31 9.05 -7.66
C GLY A 74 8.68 7.58 -7.66
N LEU A 75 8.07 6.79 -8.55
CA LEU A 75 8.40 5.37 -8.73
C LEU A 75 9.86 5.17 -9.19
N ALA A 76 10.31 5.93 -10.21
CA ALA A 76 11.63 5.79 -10.82
C ALA A 76 12.79 6.11 -9.87
N ARG A 77 12.54 6.85 -8.78
CA ARG A 77 13.52 7.03 -7.70
C ARG A 77 13.85 5.72 -6.98
N PHE A 78 12.88 4.82 -6.85
CA PHE A 78 12.98 3.60 -6.05
C PHE A 78 13.18 2.32 -6.88
N ALA A 79 13.06 2.41 -8.20
CA ALA A 79 13.17 1.27 -9.11
C ALA A 79 14.23 1.48 -10.18
N HIS A 80 14.93 0.40 -10.55
CA HIS A 80 15.70 0.38 -11.78
C HIS A 80 14.77 0.06 -12.96
N ILE A 81 14.62 1.00 -13.89
CA ILE A 81 13.71 0.90 -15.04
C ILE A 81 14.53 0.97 -16.33
N SER A 82 14.38 -0.01 -17.22
CA SER A 82 14.93 0.04 -18.57
C SER A 82 14.07 0.92 -19.49
N ASP A 83 14.63 1.42 -20.59
CA ASP A 83 13.90 2.29 -21.53
C ASP A 83 12.63 1.63 -22.09
N ASN A 84 12.67 0.32 -22.36
CA ASN A 84 11.51 -0.43 -22.83
C ASN A 84 10.42 -0.48 -21.74
N ASN A 85 10.80 -0.78 -20.50
CA ASN A 85 9.86 -0.81 -19.39
C ASN A 85 9.28 0.57 -19.10
N PHE A 86 10.09 1.64 -19.21
CA PHE A 86 9.64 3.01 -19.02
C PHE A 86 8.49 3.38 -19.97
N LYS A 87 8.63 3.05 -21.26
CA LYS A 87 7.58 3.30 -22.27
C LYS A 87 6.28 2.54 -21.97
N ILE A 88 6.38 1.31 -21.47
CA ILE A 88 5.23 0.49 -21.10
C ILE A 88 4.54 1.06 -19.86
N ILE A 89 5.31 1.30 -18.80
CA ILE A 89 4.79 1.83 -17.53
C ILE A 89 4.08 3.16 -17.77
N LYS A 90 4.69 4.09 -18.52
CA LYS A 90 4.11 5.40 -18.82
C LYS A 90 2.74 5.33 -19.49
N ARG A 91 2.43 4.25 -20.24
CA ARG A 91 1.13 4.04 -20.90
C ARG A 91 0.08 3.42 -19.99
N LEU A 92 0.49 2.83 -18.87
CA LEU A 92 -0.36 2.03 -17.99
C LEU A 92 -0.64 2.72 -16.64
N ILE A 93 -0.08 3.92 -16.42
CA ILE A 93 -0.26 4.68 -15.19
C ILE A 93 -0.96 6.02 -15.43
N PRO A 94 -1.76 6.50 -14.46
CA PRO A 94 -2.19 5.79 -13.25
C PRO A 94 -3.09 4.60 -13.60
N GLY A 95 -3.18 3.60 -12.71
CA GLY A 95 -4.06 2.45 -12.95
C GLY A 95 -3.84 1.23 -12.05
N PRO A 96 -4.56 0.13 -12.36
CA PRO A 96 -4.64 -1.03 -11.48
C PRO A 96 -3.45 -2.01 -11.62
N TYR A 97 -2.33 -1.55 -12.17
CA TYR A 97 -1.16 -2.38 -12.47
C TYR A 97 -0.10 -2.25 -11.38
N THR A 98 0.47 -3.40 -11.00
CA THR A 98 1.68 -3.46 -10.17
C THR A 98 2.84 -4.00 -10.99
N PHE A 99 3.92 -3.21 -11.11
CA PHE A 99 5.14 -3.57 -11.82
C PHE A 99 6.14 -4.18 -10.85
N ILE A 100 6.60 -5.41 -11.11
CA ILE A 100 7.65 -6.03 -10.30
C ILE A 100 9.01 -5.64 -10.91
N LEU A 101 9.74 -4.76 -10.23
CA LEU A 101 10.98 -4.16 -10.73
C LEU A 101 12.13 -4.34 -9.74
N PRO A 102 13.39 -4.38 -10.20
CA PRO A 102 14.55 -4.35 -9.31
C PRO A 102 14.55 -3.05 -8.50
N ALA A 103 14.73 -3.18 -7.19
CA ALA A 103 14.69 -2.04 -6.27
C ALA A 103 16.07 -1.36 -6.17
N THR A 104 16.07 -0.03 -6.00
CA THR A 104 17.28 0.71 -5.64
C THR A 104 17.63 0.49 -4.16
N LYS A 105 18.80 1.00 -3.73
CA LYS A 105 19.23 0.92 -2.32
C LYS A 105 18.38 1.77 -1.37
N GLU A 106 17.58 2.71 -1.89
CA GLU A 106 16.68 3.54 -1.09
C GLU A 106 15.51 2.73 -0.52
N VAL A 107 15.15 1.62 -1.15
CA VAL A 107 14.04 0.77 -0.68
C VAL A 107 14.47 -0.03 0.55
N PRO A 108 13.70 -0.01 1.66
CA PRO A 108 14.01 -0.81 2.85
C PRO A 108 14.18 -2.28 2.50
N LYS A 109 15.28 -2.90 2.97
CA LYS A 109 15.56 -4.33 2.76
C LYS A 109 14.40 -5.24 3.17
N LEU A 110 13.61 -4.83 4.16
CA LEU A 110 12.42 -5.55 4.60
C LEU A 110 11.35 -5.65 3.51
N MET A 111 11.28 -4.76 2.53
CA MET A 111 10.33 -4.90 1.41
C MET A 111 10.87 -5.70 0.24
N VAL A 112 12.19 -5.70 0.07
CA VAL A 112 12.86 -6.26 -1.10
C VAL A 112 12.82 -7.78 -1.05
N HIS A 113 12.32 -8.40 -2.11
CA HIS A 113 12.33 -9.86 -2.22
C HIS A 113 13.77 -10.39 -2.06
N PRO A 114 14.03 -11.34 -1.15
CA PRO A 114 15.39 -11.68 -0.72
C PRO A 114 16.25 -12.25 -1.85
N SER A 115 15.69 -13.11 -2.70
CA SER A 115 16.40 -13.69 -3.86
C SER A 115 16.42 -12.73 -5.07
N ARG A 116 15.24 -12.34 -5.56
CA ARG A 116 15.08 -11.58 -6.80
C ARG A 116 15.53 -10.10 -6.73
N LYS A 117 15.68 -9.54 -5.53
CA LYS A 117 15.96 -8.11 -5.30
C LYS A 117 14.92 -7.17 -5.92
N THR A 118 13.68 -7.63 -6.02
CA THR A 118 12.56 -6.87 -6.62
C THR A 118 11.53 -6.44 -5.59
N VAL A 119 10.78 -5.39 -5.92
CA VAL A 119 9.60 -4.88 -5.19
C VAL A 119 8.49 -4.60 -6.19
N GLY A 120 7.23 -4.66 -5.74
CA GLY A 120 6.10 -4.20 -6.55
C GLY A 120 6.01 -2.68 -6.53
N PHE A 121 5.70 -2.06 -7.66
CA PHE A 121 5.49 -0.63 -7.76
C PHE A 121 4.17 -0.34 -8.45
N ARG A 122 3.42 0.66 -7.96
CA ARG A 122 2.14 1.04 -8.55
C ARG A 122 1.90 2.54 -8.40
N VAL A 123 1.34 3.13 -9.45
CA VAL A 123 0.77 4.48 -9.42
C VAL A 123 -0.75 4.32 -9.51
N PRO A 124 -1.47 4.42 -8.39
CA PRO A 124 -2.90 4.10 -8.33
C PRO A 124 -3.77 5.19 -8.98
N ASP A 125 -4.87 4.79 -9.61
CA ASP A 125 -5.89 5.70 -10.16
C ASP A 125 -7.03 5.94 -9.17
N SER A 126 -6.68 6.37 -7.96
CA SER A 126 -7.64 6.61 -6.87
C SER A 126 -7.43 8.00 -6.30
N PRO A 127 -8.44 8.90 -6.34
CA PRO A 127 -8.32 10.24 -5.79
C PRO A 127 -7.94 10.26 -4.30
N ILE A 128 -8.43 9.29 -3.52
CA ILE A 128 -8.02 9.10 -2.12
C ILE A 128 -6.53 8.76 -2.03
N CYS A 129 -6.07 7.76 -2.80
CA CYS A 129 -4.67 7.33 -2.75
C CYS A 129 -3.73 8.44 -3.20
N LEU A 130 -4.03 9.09 -4.34
CA LEU A 130 -3.23 10.17 -4.89
C LEU A 130 -3.20 11.37 -3.92
N GLY A 131 -4.35 11.77 -3.35
CA GLY A 131 -4.39 12.84 -2.36
C GLY A 131 -3.50 12.55 -1.14
N ILE A 132 -3.54 11.33 -0.62
CA ILE A 132 -2.68 10.91 0.50
C ILE A 132 -1.20 10.91 0.07
N LEU A 133 -0.85 10.32 -1.06
CA LEU A 133 0.54 10.21 -1.53
C LEU A 133 1.16 11.58 -1.81
N THR A 134 0.41 12.46 -2.48
CA THR A 134 0.84 13.83 -2.77
C THR A 134 1.09 14.61 -1.49
N GLU A 135 0.16 14.57 -0.54
CA GLU A 135 0.30 15.28 0.73
C GLU A 135 1.38 14.69 1.64
N LEU A 136 1.52 13.37 1.66
CA LEU A 136 2.54 12.68 2.43
C LEU A 136 3.95 13.01 1.92
N GLY A 137 4.10 13.22 0.61
CA GLY A 137 5.38 13.49 -0.03
C GLY A 137 6.32 12.27 -0.06
N SER A 138 5.82 11.09 0.29
CA SER A 138 6.54 9.82 0.26
C SER A 138 5.64 8.67 -0.20
N PRO A 139 6.21 7.57 -0.71
CA PRO A 139 5.44 6.39 -1.05
C PRO A 139 4.74 5.75 0.15
N VAL A 140 3.68 5.00 -0.10
CA VAL A 140 3.06 4.11 0.89
C VAL A 140 3.48 2.67 0.63
N MET A 141 4.04 2.01 1.64
CA MET A 141 4.27 0.56 1.60
C MET A 141 2.93 -0.14 1.79
N ALA A 142 2.53 -1.00 0.86
CA ALA A 142 1.22 -1.60 0.84
C ALA A 142 1.19 -3.07 0.41
N THR A 143 0.09 -3.72 0.76
CA THR A 143 -0.31 -5.05 0.25
C THR A 143 -1.84 -5.12 0.20
N THR A 144 -2.39 -5.97 -0.67
CA THR A 144 -3.84 -6.18 -0.70
C THR A 144 -4.35 -6.71 0.64
N ALA A 145 -5.44 -6.12 1.13
CA ALA A 145 -6.11 -6.54 2.34
C ALA A 145 -6.93 -7.80 2.05
N LYS A 146 -6.33 -8.97 2.26
CA LYS A 146 -7.03 -10.27 2.24
C LYS A 146 -7.07 -10.87 3.64
N HIS A 147 -7.97 -11.81 3.89
CA HIS A 147 -8.02 -12.51 5.16
C HIS A 147 -7.68 -13.99 4.93
N GLN A 148 -6.88 -14.61 5.78
CA GLN A 148 -6.69 -16.06 5.70
C GLN A 148 -7.96 -16.74 6.22
N GLY A 149 -8.68 -17.43 5.33
CA GLY A 149 -9.84 -18.23 5.72
C GLY A 149 -9.45 -19.47 6.53
N ALA A 150 -10.45 -20.15 7.09
CA ALA A 150 -10.26 -21.34 7.95
C ALA A 150 -9.45 -22.48 7.30
N GLY A 151 -9.35 -22.53 5.97
CA GLY A 151 -8.56 -23.51 5.22
C GLY A 151 -7.16 -23.03 4.80
N GLY A 152 -6.64 -21.94 5.36
CA GLY A 152 -5.32 -21.39 5.00
C GLY A 152 -5.27 -20.64 3.66
N ASN A 153 -6.36 -20.64 2.89
CA ASN A 153 -6.47 -19.89 1.64
C ASN A 153 -6.81 -18.42 1.90
N ASP A 154 -6.19 -17.54 1.12
CA ASP A 154 -6.51 -16.11 1.12
C ASP A 154 -7.94 -15.89 0.57
N VAL A 155 -8.83 -15.40 1.43
CA VAL A 155 -10.19 -14.98 1.10
C VAL A 155 -10.22 -13.48 0.86
N GLN A 156 -10.82 -13.10 -0.26
CA GLN A 156 -11.09 -11.70 -0.58
C GLN A 156 -12.44 -11.29 -0.03
N ILE A 157 -12.47 -10.13 0.62
CA ILE A 157 -13.67 -9.56 1.21
C ILE A 157 -13.92 -8.23 0.50
N ASN A 158 -15.06 -8.14 -0.18
CA ASN A 158 -15.38 -6.97 -1.02
C ASN A 158 -16.24 -5.94 -0.28
N ASN A 159 -16.92 -6.32 0.81
CA ASN A 159 -17.71 -5.40 1.63
C ASN A 159 -16.77 -4.62 2.60
N PRO A 160 -16.77 -3.28 2.57
CA PRO A 160 -15.92 -2.47 3.45
C PRO A 160 -16.20 -2.62 4.94
N ASP A 161 -17.45 -2.82 5.34
CA ASP A 161 -17.83 -2.97 6.74
C ASP A 161 -17.41 -4.32 7.30
N ASP A 162 -17.54 -5.39 6.53
CA ASP A 162 -17.03 -6.72 6.90
C ASP A 162 -15.51 -6.69 7.03
N LEU A 163 -14.84 -6.05 6.05
CA LEU A 163 -13.40 -5.88 6.07
C LEU A 163 -12.95 -5.11 7.32
N PHE A 164 -13.61 -3.99 7.62
CA PHE A 164 -13.32 -3.22 8.84
C PHE A 164 -13.49 -4.06 10.11
N HIS A 165 -14.61 -4.78 10.26
CA HIS A 165 -14.85 -5.62 11.44
C HIS A 165 -13.78 -6.68 11.64
N ILE A 166 -13.31 -7.30 10.56
CA ILE A 166 -12.27 -8.33 10.62
C ILE A 166 -10.94 -7.72 11.04
N TYR A 167 -10.54 -6.62 10.40
CA TYR A 167 -9.26 -5.99 10.71
C TYR A 167 -9.24 -5.29 12.06
N ASP A 168 -10.36 -4.73 12.52
CA ASP A 168 -10.47 -4.14 13.86
C ASP A 168 -10.25 -5.19 14.95
N LYS A 169 -10.83 -6.39 14.79
CA LYS A 169 -10.58 -7.53 15.70
C LYS A 169 -9.11 -7.93 15.72
N LEU A 170 -8.47 -8.05 14.55
CA LEU A 170 -7.05 -8.43 14.44
C LEU A 170 -6.10 -7.40 15.06
N VAL A 171 -6.51 -6.12 15.10
CA VAL A 171 -5.77 -5.02 15.70
C VAL A 171 -6.03 -4.89 17.19
N GLY A 172 -7.25 -5.17 17.66
CA GLY A 172 -7.63 -5.13 19.07
C GLY A 172 -7.16 -6.35 19.89
N SER A 173 -6.84 -7.46 19.23
CA SER A 173 -6.31 -8.68 19.85
C SER A 173 -4.77 -8.73 19.94
N ALA A 174 -4.09 -7.67 19.54
CA ALA A 174 -2.62 -7.59 19.42
C ALA A 174 -2.01 -6.61 20.42
#